data_AF-A0A0F9NME8-F1
#
_entry.id   AF-A0A0F9NME8-F1
#
_cell.length_a   1.000
_cell.length_b   1.000
_cell.length_c   1.000
_cell.angle_alpha   90.00
_cell.angle_beta   90.00
_cell.angle_gamma   90.00
#
_symmetry.space_group_name_H-M   'P 1'
#
loop_
_entity.id
_entity.type
_entity.pdbx_description
1 polymer ?
#
loop_
_entity_poly.entity_id
_entity_poly.type
_entity_poly.pdbx_seq_one_letter_code
_entity_poly.pdbx_strand_id
1 'polypeptide(L)'
;MNVKKCTKCCEIKAICEFKLRTDTGKYRGNCIVCNREHSKQYSIKNKKIISQKNRDRNRKNPEANRKRVKKWKQDNPDRVKINRVKEYENRKEKYHSDEEYRNKHKKS
;
A
#
# COMPACT_ATOMS: atom_id res chain seq x y z
N MET A 1 -37.70 2.19 0.81
CA MET A 1 -36.21 2.14 0.82
C MET A 1 -35.75 1.14 -0.24
N ASN A 2 -34.79 1.51 -1.09
CA ASN A 2 -34.27 0.58 -2.10
C ASN A 2 -33.31 -0.43 -1.46
N VAL A 3 -33.68 -1.71 -1.49
CA VAL A 3 -32.93 -2.82 -0.92
C VAL A 3 -32.50 -3.81 -2.01
N LYS A 4 -31.42 -4.54 -1.78
CA LYS A 4 -30.86 -5.53 -2.72
C LYS A 4 -30.26 -6.70 -1.96
N LYS A 5 -30.43 -7.93 -2.48
CA LYS A 5 -29.79 -9.14 -1.95
C LYS A 5 -28.34 -9.26 -2.45
N CYS A 6 -27.40 -9.45 -1.53
CA CYS A 6 -26.00 -9.70 -1.84
C CYS A 6 -25.81 -11.11 -2.41
N THR A 7 -25.13 -11.27 -3.54
CA THR A 7 -24.88 -12.59 -4.16
C THR A 7 -23.80 -13.41 -3.46
N LYS A 8 -23.10 -12.86 -2.46
CA LYS A 8 -22.03 -13.55 -1.72
C LYS A 8 -22.43 -13.97 -0.31
N CYS A 9 -22.95 -13.03 0.49
CA CYS A 9 -23.42 -13.35 1.85
C CYS A 9 -24.93 -13.63 1.92
N CYS A 10 -25.67 -13.52 0.80
CA CYS A 10 -27.11 -13.76 0.72
C CYS A 10 -28.01 -12.85 1.59
N GLU A 11 -27.45 -11.90 2.33
CA GLU A 11 -28.19 -10.91 3.12
C GLU A 11 -28.84 -9.84 2.24
N ILE A 12 -30.02 -9.35 2.66
CA ILE A 12 -30.70 -8.20 2.07
C ILE A 12 -30.15 -6.94 2.74
N LYS A 13 -29.62 -6.00 1.95
CA LYS A 13 -29.04 -4.74 2.46
C LYS A 13 -29.59 -3.54 1.70
N ALA A 14 -29.45 -2.36 2.30
CA ALA A 14 -29.72 -1.11 1.61
C ALA A 14 -28.81 -0.94 0.38
N ILE A 15 -29.28 -0.26 -0.67
CA ILE A 15 -28.53 -0.12 -1.92
C ILE A 15 -27.20 0.64 -1.76
N CYS A 16 -27.08 1.49 -0.73
CA CYS A 16 -25.83 2.18 -0.37
C CYS A 16 -24.72 1.23 0.09
N GLU A 17 -25.06 0.01 0.54
CA GLU A 17 -24.10 -1.05 0.88
C GLU A 17 -23.49 -1.74 -0.35
N PHE A 18 -23.82 -1.27 -1.56
CA PHE A 18 -23.31 -1.78 -2.82
C PHE A 18 -22.57 -0.68 -3.58
N LYS A 19 -21.42 -1.03 -4.16
CA LYS A 19 -20.65 -0.06 -4.96
C LYS A 19 -21.28 0.12 -6.33
N LEU A 20 -21.47 1.38 -6.74
CA LEU A 20 -21.88 1.74 -8.09
C LEU A 20 -20.73 1.50 -9.08
N ARG A 21 -21.04 0.88 -10.21
CA ARG A 21 -20.11 0.72 -11.33
C ARG A 21 -20.11 1.99 -12.17
N THR A 22 -18.95 2.64 -12.31
CA THR A 22 -18.81 3.91 -13.04
C THR A 22 -19.03 3.75 -14.55
N ASP A 23 -18.72 2.58 -15.11
CA ASP A 23 -18.84 2.25 -16.53
C ASP A 23 -20.30 2.00 -16.96
N THR A 24 -21.10 1.39 -16.08
CA THR A 24 -22.46 0.93 -16.43
C THR A 24 -23.57 1.65 -15.67
N GLY A 25 -23.23 2.44 -14.65
CA GLY A 25 -24.20 3.03 -13.73
C GLY A 25 -24.96 1.99 -12.88
N LYS A 26 -24.59 0.71 -12.92
CA LYS A 26 -25.28 -0.38 -12.21
C LYS A 26 -24.59 -0.70 -10.89
N TYR A 27 -25.36 -1.03 -9.85
CA TYR A 27 -24.80 -1.52 -8.59
C TYR A 27 -24.20 -2.93 -8.76
N ARG A 28 -23.08 -3.19 -8.08
CA ARG A 28 -22.49 -4.54 -8.02
C ARG A 28 -23.46 -5.54 -7.37
N GLY A 29 -23.26 -6.83 -7.70
CA GLY A 29 -24.07 -7.92 -7.13
C GLY A 29 -23.70 -8.26 -5.67
N ASN A 30 -22.46 -8.00 -5.27
CA ASN A 30 -21.98 -8.23 -3.91
C ASN A 30 -21.90 -6.91 -3.12
N CYS A 31 -22.16 -6.99 -1.81
CA CYS A 31 -22.04 -5.85 -0.92
C CYS A 31 -20.58 -5.41 -0.76
N ILE A 32 -20.38 -4.18 -0.31
CA ILE A 32 -19.06 -3.55 -0.11
C ILE A 32 -18.19 -4.41 0.82
N VAL A 33 -18.75 -4.98 1.88
CA VAL A 33 -18.03 -5.83 2.84
C VAL A 33 -17.47 -7.07 2.15
N CYS A 34 -18.30 -7.85 1.45
CA CYS A 34 -17.84 -9.03 0.71
C CYS A 34 -16.82 -8.67 -0.37
N ASN A 35 -17.00 -7.52 -1.04
CA ASN A 35 -16.06 -7.06 -2.05
C ASN A 35 -14.69 -6.69 -1.44
N ARG A 36 -14.68 -6.02 -0.28
CA ARG A 36 -13.45 -5.68 0.46
C ARG A 36 -12.70 -6.94 0.87
N GLU A 37 -13.41 -7.92 1.44
CA GLU A 37 -12.80 -9.17 1.87
C GLU A 37 -12.21 -9.94 0.68
N HIS A 38 -12.96 -10.07 -0.41
CA HIS A 38 -12.43 -10.66 -1.64
C HIS A 38 -11.18 -9.94 -2.16
N SER A 39 -11.17 -8.61 -2.18
CA SER A 39 -9.99 -7.83 -2.58
C SER A 39 -8.79 -8.05 -1.66
N LYS A 40 -9.00 -8.16 -0.35
CA LYS A 40 -7.97 -8.45 0.64
C LYS A 40 -7.36 -9.84 0.38
N GLN A 41 -8.20 -10.87 0.28
CA GLN A 41 -7.76 -12.24 -0.02
C GLN A 41 -7.01 -12.32 -1.34
N TYR A 42 -7.52 -11.65 -2.38
CA TYR A 42 -6.85 -11.58 -3.68
C TYR A 42 -5.46 -10.94 -3.55
N SER A 43 -5.33 -9.83 -2.81
CA SER A 43 -4.04 -9.16 -2.61
C SER A 43 -3.05 -10.03 -1.84
N ILE A 44 -3.51 -10.80 -0.84
CA ILE A 44 -2.67 -11.73 -0.08
C ILE A 44 -2.19 -12.85 -1.00
N LYS A 45 -3.12 -13.54 -1.68
CA LYS A 45 -2.82 -14.65 -2.58
C LYS A 45 -1.89 -14.24 -3.72
N ASN A 46 -2.04 -13.02 -4.24
CA ASN A 46 -1.29 -12.54 -5.41
C ASN A 46 -0.17 -11.54 -5.06
N LYS A 47 0.26 -11.48 -3.80
CA LYS A 47 1.25 -10.51 -3.31
C LYS A 47 2.51 -10.44 -4.20
N LYS A 48 3.07 -11.60 -4.56
CA LYS A 48 4.28 -11.68 -5.41
C LYS A 48 4.05 -11.09 -6.80
N ILE A 49 2.94 -11.44 -7.45
CA ILE A 49 2.58 -10.96 -8.80
C ILE A 49 2.36 -9.45 -8.79
N ILE A 50 1.60 -8.94 -7.81
CA ILE A 50 1.35 -7.50 -7.66
C ILE A 50 2.65 -6.75 -7.43
N SER A 51 3.53 -7.27 -6.56
CA SER A 51 4.84 -6.69 -6.31
C SER A 51 5.69 -6.64 -7.58
N GLN A 52 5.71 -7.72 -8.37
CA GLN A 52 6.45 -7.76 -9.62
C GLN A 52 5.93 -6.72 -10.63
N LYS A 53 4.61 -6.69 -10.86
CA LYS A 53 3.98 -5.69 -11.74
C LYS A 53 4.29 -4.25 -11.32
N ASN A 54 4.28 -3.98 -10.01
CA ASN A 54 4.64 -2.67 -9.48
C ASN A 54 6.11 -2.32 -9.74
N ARG A 55 7.04 -3.28 -9.57
CA ARG A 55 8.46 -3.10 -9.90
C ARG A 55 8.65 -2.82 -11.39
N ASP A 56 8.01 -3.60 -12.25
CA ASP A 56 8.12 -3.44 -13.71
C ASP A 56 7.57 -2.09 -14.16
N ARG A 57 6.43 -1.66 -13.62
CA ARG A 57 5.88 -0.33 -13.89
C ARG A 57 6.83 0.79 -13.46
N ASN A 58 7.44 0.67 -12.29
CA ASN A 58 8.39 1.67 -11.80
C ASN A 58 9.69 1.69 -12.63
N ARG A 59 10.14 0.52 -13.13
CA ARG A 59 11.30 0.41 -14.01
C ARG A 59 11.03 1.02 -15.39
N LYS A 60 9.82 0.85 -15.93
CA LYS A 60 9.41 1.41 -17.22
C LYS A 60 9.22 2.93 -17.18
N ASN A 61 8.90 3.51 -16.02
CA ASN A 61 8.70 4.96 -15.88
C ASN A 61 9.39 5.53 -14.62
N PRO A 62 10.74 5.60 -14.63
CA PRO A 62 11.50 6.03 -13.47
C PRO A 62 11.30 7.52 -13.17
N GLU A 63 11.14 8.36 -14.20
CA GLU A 63 10.99 9.80 -14.02
C GLU A 63 9.67 10.19 -13.36
N ALA A 64 8.54 9.62 -13.81
CA ALA A 64 7.26 9.89 -13.16
C ALA A 64 7.28 9.44 -11.70
N ASN A 65 7.95 8.31 -11.42
CA ASN A 65 8.12 7.87 -10.04
C ASN A 65 8.97 8.87 -9.22
N ARG A 66 10.08 9.36 -9.75
CA ARG A 66 10.92 10.39 -9.10
C ARG A 66 10.12 11.67 -8.83
N LYS A 67 9.39 12.19 -9.82
CA LYS A 67 8.54 13.38 -9.68
C LYS A 67 7.48 13.19 -8.59
N ARG A 68 6.77 12.06 -8.60
CA ARG A 68 5.76 11.72 -7.58
C ARG A 68 6.37 11.64 -6.18
N VAL A 69 7.50 10.96 -6.02
CA VAL A 69 8.19 10.84 -4.73
C VAL A 69 8.69 12.21 -4.23
N LYS A 70 9.25 13.04 -5.12
CA LYS A 70 9.67 14.40 -4.78
C LYS A 70 8.49 15.22 -4.26
N LYS A 71 7.37 15.23 -5.00
CA LYS A 71 6.14 15.93 -4.60
C LYS A 71 5.61 15.44 -3.25
N TRP A 72 5.51 14.12 -3.05
CA TRP A 72 5.07 13.57 -1.76
C TRP A 72 5.94 14.02 -0.59
N LYS A 73 7.28 14.05 -0.77
CA LYS A 73 8.20 14.53 0.28
C LYS A 73 8.02 16.01 0.58
N GLN A 74 7.76 16.83 -0.43
CA GLN A 74 7.48 18.26 -0.27
C GLN A 74 6.16 18.49 0.46
N ASP A 75 5.12 17.74 0.09
CA ASP A 75 3.78 17.87 0.68
C ASP A 75 3.67 17.25 2.09
N ASN A 76 4.63 16.40 2.49
CA ASN A 76 4.56 15.62 3.75
C ASN A 76 5.87 15.65 4.56
N PRO A 77 6.40 16.83 4.94
CA PRO A 77 7.69 16.95 5.61
C PRO A 77 7.74 16.21 6.97
N ASP A 78 6.67 16.28 7.76
CA ASP A 78 6.61 15.61 9.07
C ASP A 78 6.66 14.09 8.94
N ARG A 79 5.97 13.53 7.94
CA ARG A 79 6.03 12.10 7.63
C ARG A 79 7.43 11.69 7.21
N VAL A 80 8.14 12.53 6.46
CA VAL A 80 9.54 12.29 6.11
C VAL A 80 10.41 12.26 7.35
N LYS A 81 10.24 13.19 8.30
CA LYS A 81 10.98 13.22 9.56
C LYS A 81 10.74 11.95 10.38
N ILE A 82 9.47 11.56 10.58
CA ILE A 82 9.10 10.34 11.30
C ILE A 82 9.72 9.11 10.64
N ASN A 83 9.66 9.00 9.30
CA ASN A 83 10.23 7.87 8.58
C ASN A 83 11.76 7.80 8.73
N ARG A 84 12.45 8.95 8.74
CA ARG A 84 13.90 9.00 8.98
C ARG A 84 14.27 8.50 10.36
N VAL A 85 13.52 8.91 11.39
CA VAL A 85 13.74 8.43 12.77
C VAL A 85 13.53 6.92 12.85
N LYS A 86 12.42 6.41 12.30
CA LYS A 86 12.16 4.96 12.25
C LYS A 86 13.23 4.19 11.47
N GLU A 87 13.71 4.73 10.36
CA GLU A 87 14.78 4.10 9.59
C GLU A 87 16.10 4.05 10.38
N TYR A 88 16.42 5.12 11.12
CA TYR A 88 17.56 5.15 12.02
C TYR A 88 17.43 4.12 13.15
N GLU A 89 16.29 4.08 13.85
CA GLU A 89 16.02 3.11 14.92
C GLU A 89 16.16 1.65 14.42
N ASN A 90 15.54 1.33 13.29
CA ASN A 90 15.61 -0.01 12.69
C ASN A 90 17.03 -0.40 12.24
N ARG A 91 17.91 0.57 12.02
CA ARG A 91 19.30 0.36 11.60
C ARG A 91 20.30 0.66 12.71
N LYS A 92 19.85 1.01 13.91
CA LYS A 92 20.69 1.48 15.01
C LYS A 92 21.75 0.43 15.39
N GLU A 93 21.38 -0.85 15.40
CA GLU A 93 22.31 -1.96 15.63
C GLU A 93 23.38 -2.07 14.53
N LYS A 94 23.00 -1.86 13.26
CA LYS A 94 23.94 -1.85 12.13
C LYS A 94 24.89 -0.66 12.17
N TYR A 95 24.42 0.50 12.64
CA TYR A 95 25.28 1.68 12.79
C TYR A 95 26.23 1.57 13.99
N HIS A 96 25.80 0.94 15.10
CA HIS A 96 26.70 0.61 16.21
C HIS A 96 27.81 -0.34 15.75
N SER A 97 27.50 -1.38 14.97
CA SER A 97 28.53 -2.29 14.44
C SER A 97 29.49 -1.61 13.44
N ASP A 98 29.01 -0.67 12.63
CA ASP A 98 29.85 0.09 11.68
C ASP A 98 30.77 1.09 12.39
N GLU A 99 30.31 1.71 13.48
CA GLU A 99 31.11 2.61 14.31
C GLU A 99 32.15 1.83 15.13
N GLU A 100 31.77 0.69 15.70
CA GLU A 100 32.69 -0.26 16.32
C GLU A 100 33.73 -0.79 15.33
N TYR A 101 33.34 -1.14 14.10
CA TYR A 101 34.24 -1.55 13.03
C TYR A 101 35.23 -0.44 12.67
N ARG A 102 34.75 0.80 12.48
CA ARG A 102 35.62 1.97 12.20
C ARG A 102 36.56 2.27 13.37
N ASN A 103 36.11 2.15 14.61
CA ASN A 103 36.93 2.41 15.79
C ASN A 103 37.96 1.30 16.05
N LYS A 104 37.65 0.05 15.71
CA LYS A 104 38.58 -1.09 15.77
C LYS A 104 39.71 -0.99 14.74
N HIS A 105 39.42 -0.44 13.56
CA HIS A 105 40.40 -0.30 12.47
C HIS A 105 41.08 1.08 12.37
N LYS A 106 40.72 2.04 13.24
CA LYS A 106 41.45 3.32 13.40
C LYS A 106 42.64 3.26 14.37
N LYS A 107 42.86 2.12 15.03
CA LYS A 107 43.95 1.89 16.00
C LYS A 107 45.06 0.96 15.48
N SER A 108 45.11 0.68 14.17
CA SER A 108 46.27 0.09 13.48
C SER A 108 46.92 1.15 12.61
#